data_AF-A0A8J7F8M4-F1
#
_entry.id   AF-A0A8J7F8M4-F1
#
_cell.length_a   1.000
_cell.length_b   1.000
_cell.length_c   1.000
_cell.angle_alpha   90.00
_cell.angle_beta   90.00
_cell.angle_gamma   90.00
#
_symmetry.space_group_name_H-M   'P 1'
#
loop_
_entity.id
_entity.type
_entity.pdbx_description
1 polymer ?
#
loop_
_entity_poly.entity_id
_entity_poly.type
_entity_poly.pdbx_seq_one_letter_code
_entity_poly.pdbx_strand_id
1 'polypeptide(L)'
;MAITLSHFCTKTGKPIIADNEPITERIEHCLAEYFAPNATFKLGTVYQGLTTEEDLKQFTPLGLTLQFAADNRFYFMDEELREKIFDQPHFGAAYGSNMFTPCQSFSERENLRVLVVDAETGENGGVMPNSETIKLVGDGDGKIDAALHQSLGNEQATPFQTRFGIKERGAGLDINNDINKTWQLGKGTFAPRDLSQVGNGYDLVISTEQLKGRTGEEWGSGR
;
A
#
# COMPACT_ATOMS: atom_id res chain seq x y z
N MET A 1 -7.96 -14.39 2.08
CA MET A 1 -7.92 -14.03 0.64
C MET A 1 -6.50 -14.31 0.15
N ALA A 2 -6.30 -14.63 -1.14
CA ALA A 2 -4.95 -14.85 -1.68
C ALA A 2 -4.86 -14.57 -3.19
N ILE A 3 -3.67 -14.19 -3.66
CA ILE A 3 -3.29 -14.20 -5.08
C ILE A 3 -2.42 -15.40 -5.40
N THR A 4 -2.37 -15.78 -6.68
CA THR A 4 -1.43 -16.80 -7.20
C THR A 4 -0.56 -16.17 -8.28
N LEU A 5 0.76 -16.27 -8.10
CA LEU A 5 1.79 -15.81 -9.02
C LEU A 5 2.27 -16.98 -9.89
N SER A 6 2.13 -16.87 -11.20
CA SER A 6 2.74 -17.85 -12.13
C SER A 6 4.14 -17.41 -12.53
N HIS A 7 5.13 -18.27 -12.37
CA HIS A 7 6.52 -17.95 -12.69
C HIS A 7 6.82 -18.13 -14.18
N PHE A 8 7.58 -17.22 -14.77
CA PHE A 8 7.98 -17.31 -16.17
C PHE A 8 9.39 -16.75 -16.43
N CYS A 9 10.00 -17.19 -17.52
CA CYS A 9 11.31 -16.75 -17.97
C CYS A 9 11.17 -15.47 -18.82
N THR A 10 11.73 -14.33 -18.38
CA THR A 10 11.57 -13.07 -19.14
C THR A 10 12.29 -13.06 -20.48
N LYS A 11 13.24 -13.99 -20.72
CA LYS A 11 13.91 -14.15 -22.01
C LYS A 11 13.05 -14.85 -23.07
N THR A 12 12.19 -15.78 -22.64
CA THR A 12 11.48 -16.68 -23.55
C THR A 12 9.96 -16.54 -23.48
N GLY A 13 9.43 -15.87 -22.45
CA GLY A 13 8.00 -15.80 -22.14
C GLY A 13 7.40 -17.11 -21.65
N LYS A 14 8.17 -18.19 -21.55
CA LYS A 14 7.67 -19.51 -21.19
C LYS A 14 7.52 -19.66 -19.67
N PRO A 15 6.50 -20.39 -19.19
CA PRO A 15 6.39 -20.77 -17.78
C PRO A 15 7.65 -21.50 -17.32
N ILE A 16 8.01 -21.32 -16.05
CA ILE A 16 9.05 -22.13 -15.42
C ILE A 16 8.42 -23.43 -14.94
N ILE A 17 8.96 -24.56 -15.37
CA ILE A 17 8.44 -25.89 -15.08
C ILE A 17 9.36 -26.59 -14.07
N ALA A 18 8.78 -27.17 -13.03
CA ALA A 18 9.43 -28.11 -12.11
C ALA A 18 8.52 -29.33 -11.94
N ASP A 19 9.09 -30.54 -11.95
CA ASP A 19 8.34 -31.79 -11.82
C ASP A 19 7.17 -31.95 -12.80
N ASN A 20 7.37 -31.48 -14.05
CA ASN A 20 6.37 -31.42 -15.13
C ASN A 20 5.18 -30.47 -14.89
N GLU A 21 5.22 -29.63 -13.86
CA GLU A 21 4.17 -28.65 -13.56
C GLU A 21 4.71 -27.20 -13.55
N PRO A 22 3.90 -26.20 -13.91
CA PRO A 22 4.28 -24.80 -13.75
C PRO A 22 4.50 -24.41 -12.30
N ILE A 23 5.62 -23.72 -12.02
CA ILE A 23 5.89 -23.16 -10.70
C ILE A 23 4.92 -22.00 -10.45
N THR A 24 4.21 -22.09 -9.32
CA THR A 24 3.33 -21.04 -8.82
C THR A 24 3.63 -20.72 -7.37
N GLU A 25 3.37 -19.47 -6.97
CA GLU A 25 3.52 -19.00 -5.59
C GLU A 25 2.20 -18.37 -5.13
N ARG A 26 1.68 -18.82 -3.98
CA ARG A 26 0.48 -18.25 -3.37
C ARG A 26 0.87 -17.25 -2.30
N ILE A 27 0.31 -16.04 -2.38
CA ILE A 27 0.51 -14.98 -1.38
C ILE A 27 -0.84 -14.65 -0.76
N GLU A 28 -0.96 -14.88 0.55
CA GLU A 28 -2.16 -14.56 1.31
C GLU A 28 -2.04 -13.18 1.95
N HIS A 29 -3.18 -12.47 2.09
CA HIS A 29 -3.28 -11.23 2.86
C HIS A 29 -2.29 -10.14 2.41
N CYS A 30 -2.33 -9.77 1.13
CA CYS A 30 -1.45 -8.73 0.57
C CYS A 30 -2.25 -7.55 -0.01
N LEU A 31 -1.59 -6.44 -0.35
CA LEU A 31 -2.31 -5.29 -0.93
C LEU A 31 -2.58 -5.48 -2.43
N ALA A 32 -1.84 -6.35 -3.11
CA ALA A 32 -2.08 -6.68 -4.51
C ALA A 32 -3.49 -7.28 -4.72
N GLU A 33 -3.94 -8.21 -3.86
CA GLU A 33 -5.33 -8.70 -3.92
C GLU A 33 -6.36 -7.60 -3.65
N TYR A 34 -6.06 -6.66 -2.75
CA TYR A 34 -6.98 -5.60 -2.41
C TYR A 34 -7.20 -4.67 -3.60
N PHE A 35 -6.12 -4.20 -4.22
CA PHE A 35 -6.22 -3.22 -5.29
C PHE A 35 -6.61 -3.83 -6.65
N ALA A 36 -6.21 -5.06 -6.93
CA ALA A 36 -6.46 -5.73 -8.21
C ALA A 36 -6.94 -7.18 -8.01
N PRO A 37 -8.11 -7.41 -7.39
CA PRO A 37 -8.58 -8.76 -7.03
C PRO A 37 -8.79 -9.69 -8.24
N ASN A 38 -8.95 -9.11 -9.43
CA ASN A 38 -9.25 -9.84 -10.67
C ASN A 38 -8.07 -9.88 -11.65
N ALA A 39 -6.92 -9.30 -11.30
CA ALA A 39 -5.76 -9.28 -12.17
C ALA A 39 -5.08 -10.65 -12.24
N THR A 40 -4.45 -10.92 -13.37
CA THR A 40 -3.48 -12.00 -13.51
C THR A 40 -2.14 -11.54 -12.98
N PHE A 41 -1.58 -12.28 -12.02
CA PHE A 41 -0.26 -11.98 -11.46
C PHE A 41 0.78 -12.97 -11.96
N LYS A 42 1.91 -12.44 -12.45
CA LYS A 42 3.05 -13.25 -12.90
C LYS A 42 4.35 -12.76 -12.31
N LEU A 43 5.27 -13.69 -12.05
CA LEU A 43 6.60 -13.40 -11.56
C LEU A 43 7.65 -13.71 -12.64
N GLY A 44 8.26 -12.66 -13.19
CA GLY A 44 9.31 -12.75 -14.18
C GLY A 44 10.66 -13.03 -13.54
N THR A 45 11.38 -14.05 -14.03
CA THR A 45 12.76 -14.31 -13.62
C THR A 45 13.73 -13.39 -14.34
N VAL A 46 14.48 -12.60 -13.58
CA VAL A 46 15.55 -11.74 -14.09
C VAL A 46 16.89 -12.43 -13.89
N TYR A 47 17.65 -12.54 -14.99
CA TYR A 47 18.99 -13.11 -15.00
C TYR A 47 20.00 -11.96 -14.98
N GLN A 48 20.72 -11.82 -13.86
CA GLN A 48 21.68 -10.74 -13.68
C GLN A 48 22.70 -10.70 -14.81
N GLY A 49 22.89 -9.51 -15.39
CA GLY A 49 23.80 -9.30 -16.53
C GLY A 49 23.32 -9.85 -17.87
N LEU A 50 22.15 -10.50 -17.93
CA LEU A 50 21.61 -11.09 -19.15
C LEU A 50 20.28 -10.47 -19.55
N THR A 51 19.32 -10.30 -18.63
CA THR A 51 18.00 -9.72 -18.93
C THR A 51 18.14 -8.24 -19.28
N THR A 52 17.62 -7.84 -20.44
CA THR A 52 17.60 -6.45 -20.92
C THR A 52 16.24 -5.79 -20.73
N GLU A 53 16.15 -4.48 -20.97
CA GLU A 53 14.89 -3.76 -20.92
C GLU A 53 13.91 -4.22 -22.02
N GLU A 54 14.40 -4.55 -23.20
CA GLU A 54 13.60 -5.10 -24.30
C GLU A 54 12.99 -6.45 -23.91
N ASP A 55 13.74 -7.30 -23.20
CA ASP A 55 13.24 -8.56 -22.68
C ASP A 55 12.05 -8.35 -21.73
N LEU A 56 12.01 -7.24 -20.98
CA LEU A 56 10.94 -6.92 -20.05
C LEU A 56 9.72 -6.31 -20.76
N LYS A 57 9.93 -5.57 -21.86
CA LYS A 57 8.87 -4.88 -22.61
C LYS A 57 8.21 -5.73 -23.68
N GLN A 58 8.82 -6.85 -24.09
CA GLN A 58 8.30 -7.69 -25.18
C GLN A 58 6.90 -8.28 -24.90
N PHE A 59 6.45 -8.27 -23.65
CA PHE A 59 5.15 -8.81 -23.22
C PHE A 59 4.00 -7.81 -23.31
N THR A 60 4.28 -6.52 -23.50
CA THR A 60 3.24 -5.48 -23.61
C THR A 60 2.19 -5.77 -24.69
N PRO A 61 2.55 -6.28 -25.90
CA PRO A 61 1.55 -6.65 -26.91
C PRO A 61 0.62 -7.80 -26.51
N LEU A 62 1.00 -8.59 -25.49
CA LEU A 62 0.17 -9.65 -24.90
C LEU A 62 -0.69 -9.13 -23.75
N GLY A 63 -0.70 -7.81 -23.52
CA GLY A 63 -1.40 -7.17 -22.42
C GLY A 63 -0.75 -7.38 -21.06
N LEU A 64 0.51 -7.85 -21.00
CA LEU A 64 1.21 -8.11 -19.75
C LEU A 64 2.37 -7.12 -19.58
N THR A 65 2.32 -6.29 -18.55
CA THR A 65 3.31 -5.22 -18.31
C THR A 65 3.99 -5.36 -16.95
N LEU A 66 5.27 -4.96 -16.87
CA LEU A 66 6.01 -4.94 -15.61
C LEU A 66 5.50 -3.77 -14.74
N GLN A 67 4.83 -4.10 -13.64
CA GLN A 67 4.19 -3.11 -12.77
C GLN A 67 5.02 -2.78 -11.53
N PHE A 68 5.66 -3.80 -10.93
CA PHE A 68 6.39 -3.64 -9.67
C PHE A 68 7.67 -4.48 -9.65
N ALA A 69 8.61 -4.09 -8.79
CA ALA A 69 9.77 -4.91 -8.45
C ALA A 69 10.00 -4.94 -6.93
N ALA A 70 10.57 -6.03 -6.43
CA ALA A 70 11.05 -6.18 -5.06
C ALA A 70 12.30 -7.05 -5.07
N ASP A 71 13.48 -6.45 -4.84
CA ASP A 71 14.77 -7.11 -5.01
C ASP A 71 14.88 -7.76 -6.40
N ASN A 72 15.02 -9.09 -6.47
CA ASN A 72 15.11 -9.84 -7.72
C ASN A 72 13.74 -10.33 -8.25
N ARG A 73 12.63 -9.85 -7.67
CA ARG A 73 11.27 -10.26 -8.00
C ARG A 73 10.60 -9.19 -8.87
N PHE A 74 10.22 -9.56 -10.09
CA PHE A 74 9.65 -8.65 -11.08
C PHE A 74 8.20 -9.06 -11.36
N TYR A 75 7.26 -8.21 -10.95
CA TYR A 75 5.84 -8.53 -10.97
C TYR A 75 5.18 -7.95 -12.22
N PHE A 76 4.64 -8.86 -13.01
CA PHE A 76 3.93 -8.57 -14.24
C PHE A 76 2.43 -8.76 -14.04
N MET A 77 1.64 -7.85 -14.61
CA MET A 77 0.19 -7.86 -14.49
C MET A 77 -0.47 -7.52 -15.82
N ASP A 78 -1.72 -7.94 -15.97
CA ASP A 78 -2.61 -7.58 -17.08
C ASP A 78 -3.44 -6.31 -16.81
N GLU A 79 -3.13 -5.64 -15.70
CA GLU A 79 -3.73 -4.39 -15.29
C GLU A 79 -2.63 -3.37 -14.96
N GLU A 80 -2.83 -2.11 -15.39
CA GLU A 80 -1.96 -0.98 -15.09
C GLU A 80 -2.15 -0.48 -13.65
N LEU A 81 -1.81 -1.34 -12.68
CA LEU A 81 -2.00 -1.07 -11.26
C LEU A 81 -1.04 -0.01 -10.72
N ARG A 82 0.21 0.02 -11.21
CA ARG A 82 1.26 0.94 -10.73
C ARG A 82 0.82 2.39 -10.84
N GLU A 83 0.26 2.79 -11.98
CA GLU A 83 -0.13 4.19 -12.24
C GLU A 83 -1.31 4.66 -11.39
N LYS A 84 -2.17 3.72 -10.97
CA LYS A 84 -3.26 4.03 -10.05
C LYS A 84 -2.75 4.36 -8.65
N ILE A 85 -1.62 3.79 -8.23
CA ILE A 85 -1.07 3.95 -6.88
C ILE A 85 0.05 5.00 -6.85
N PHE A 86 0.90 5.07 -7.88
CA PHE A 86 2.11 5.88 -7.89
C PHE A 86 2.12 6.91 -9.02
N ASP A 87 2.60 8.11 -8.71
CA ASP A 87 2.74 9.20 -9.68
C ASP A 87 4.03 9.12 -10.52
N GLN A 88 5.03 8.34 -10.07
CA GLN A 88 6.30 8.17 -10.77
C GLN A 88 6.66 6.69 -10.97
N PRO A 89 7.24 6.30 -12.12
CA PRO A 89 7.56 4.90 -12.43
C PRO A 89 8.50 4.23 -11.42
N HIS A 90 9.51 4.96 -10.93
CA HIS A 90 10.53 4.40 -10.05
C HIS A 90 9.97 3.92 -8.69
N PHE A 91 8.82 4.43 -8.27
CA PHE A 91 8.13 3.96 -7.06
C PHE A 91 7.61 2.52 -7.17
N GLY A 92 7.33 2.05 -8.40
CA GLY A 92 7.02 0.63 -8.64
C GLY A 92 8.15 -0.31 -8.19
N ALA A 93 9.40 0.15 -8.30
CA ALA A 93 10.57 -0.60 -7.82
C ALA A 93 10.89 -0.31 -6.34
N ALA A 94 10.78 0.95 -5.90
CA ALA A 94 11.11 1.32 -4.52
C ALA A 94 10.14 0.73 -3.48
N TYR A 95 8.86 0.62 -3.85
CA TYR A 95 7.78 0.24 -2.93
C TYR A 95 7.03 -1.02 -3.35
N GLY A 96 7.46 -1.71 -4.41
CA GLY A 96 6.78 -2.90 -4.92
C GLY A 96 6.64 -4.01 -3.88
N SER A 97 7.62 -4.16 -2.98
CA SER A 97 7.55 -5.15 -1.88
C SER A 97 6.34 -4.95 -0.97
N ASN A 98 5.85 -3.73 -0.78
CA ASN A 98 4.69 -3.45 0.05
C ASN A 98 3.38 -4.01 -0.54
N MET A 99 3.31 -4.19 -1.86
CA MET A 99 2.14 -4.75 -2.54
C MET A 99 2.01 -6.26 -2.33
N PHE A 100 3.15 -6.96 -2.31
CA PHE A 100 3.23 -8.42 -2.37
C PHE A 100 3.72 -9.07 -1.08
N THR A 101 4.04 -8.30 -0.02
CA THR A 101 4.39 -8.92 1.26
C THR A 101 3.13 -9.52 1.90
N PRO A 102 3.13 -10.81 2.27
CA PRO A 102 2.02 -11.39 3.01
C PRO A 102 1.94 -10.82 4.43
N CYS A 103 0.73 -10.54 4.89
CA CYS A 103 0.44 -10.11 6.26
C CYS A 103 -0.18 -11.27 7.06
N GLN A 104 -0.11 -11.18 8.39
CA GLN A 104 -0.72 -12.16 9.28
C GLN A 104 -2.25 -12.22 9.10
N SER A 105 -2.87 -11.06 8.91
CA SER A 105 -4.31 -10.90 8.68
C SER A 105 -4.57 -9.77 7.69
N PHE A 106 -5.78 -9.76 7.14
CA PHE A 106 -6.26 -8.71 6.24
C PHE A 106 -7.67 -8.28 6.65
N SER A 107 -7.93 -6.97 6.68
CA SER A 107 -9.26 -6.44 6.98
C SER A 107 -9.51 -5.15 6.23
N GLU A 108 -10.68 -5.06 5.61
CA GLU A 108 -11.18 -3.82 5.03
C GLU A 108 -12.09 -3.10 6.03
N ARG A 109 -12.01 -1.76 6.03
CA ARG A 109 -12.82 -0.87 6.87
C ARG A 109 -13.23 0.32 6.03
N GLU A 110 -14.47 0.75 6.24
CA GLU A 110 -15.05 1.91 5.57
C GLU A 110 -15.32 3.02 6.59
N ASN A 111 -15.40 4.26 6.11
CA ASN A 111 -15.76 5.43 6.92
C ASN A 111 -14.83 5.68 8.12
N LEU A 112 -13.56 5.29 8.01
CA LEU A 112 -12.55 5.62 9.01
C LEU A 112 -12.22 7.11 8.97
N ARG A 113 -12.26 7.76 10.13
CA ARG A 113 -11.75 9.11 10.34
C ARG A 113 -10.25 9.03 10.52
N VAL A 114 -9.51 9.60 9.58
CA VAL A 114 -8.04 9.58 9.58
C VAL A 114 -7.51 10.99 9.71
N LEU A 115 -6.70 11.23 10.75
CA LEU A 115 -5.92 12.45 10.87
C LEU A 115 -4.55 12.24 10.22
N VAL A 116 -4.26 12.98 9.16
CA VAL A 116 -2.93 12.99 8.54
C VAL A 116 -2.11 14.11 9.18
N VAL A 117 -0.92 13.77 9.65
CA VAL A 117 -0.01 14.71 10.31
C VAL A 117 1.31 14.73 9.56
N ASP A 118 1.78 15.94 9.23
CA ASP A 118 3.14 16.13 8.74
C ASP A 118 4.14 15.80 9.86
N ALA A 119 4.99 14.80 9.64
CA ALA A 119 5.88 14.27 10.67
C ALA A 119 7.02 15.24 11.06
N GLU A 120 7.35 16.20 10.19
CA GLU A 120 8.43 17.16 10.43
C GLU A 120 7.93 18.39 11.20
N THR A 121 6.72 18.85 10.88
CA THR A 121 6.18 20.15 11.34
C THR A 121 5.01 20.01 12.32
N GLY A 122 4.36 18.84 12.37
CA GLY A 122 3.12 18.63 13.11
C GLY A 122 1.87 19.20 12.43
N GLU A 123 1.98 19.76 11.22
CA GLU A 123 0.84 20.29 10.49
C GLU A 123 -0.23 19.22 10.27
N ASN A 124 -1.48 19.57 10.52
CA ASN A 124 -2.60 18.62 10.59
C ASN A 124 -3.92 19.23 10.09
N GLY A 125 -3.85 20.22 9.20
CA GLY A 125 -5.03 20.92 8.69
C GLY A 125 -5.76 21.77 9.74
N GLY A 126 -5.08 22.17 10.82
CA GLY A 126 -5.63 23.04 11.85
C GLY A 126 -6.56 22.36 12.87
N VAL A 127 -6.61 21.02 12.89
CA VAL A 127 -7.45 20.25 13.83
C VAL A 127 -6.99 20.44 15.28
N MET A 128 -5.67 20.49 15.51
CA MET A 128 -5.05 20.65 16.82
C MET A 128 -3.72 21.44 16.70
N PRO A 129 -3.18 21.99 17.80
CA PRO A 129 -1.87 22.65 17.79
C PRO A 129 -0.77 21.69 17.30
N ASN A 130 0.04 22.14 16.33
CA ASN A 130 1.13 21.35 15.74
C ASN A 130 2.09 20.74 16.78
N SER A 131 2.36 21.49 17.87
CA SER A 131 3.22 21.05 18.97
C SER A 131 2.68 19.84 19.74
N GLU A 132 1.37 19.59 19.67
CA GLU A 132 0.73 18.44 20.30
C GLU A 132 0.55 17.27 19.32
N THR A 133 0.18 17.55 18.08
CA THR A 133 -0.03 16.52 17.05
C THR A 133 1.25 15.85 16.62
N ILE A 134 2.37 16.57 16.57
CA ILE A 134 3.68 15.97 16.25
C ILE A 134 4.05 14.85 17.23
N LYS A 135 3.57 14.90 18.48
CA LYS A 135 3.80 13.85 19.50
C LYS A 135 2.98 12.57 19.24
N LEU A 136 2.06 12.59 18.28
CA LEU A 136 1.23 11.44 17.92
C LEU A 136 1.86 10.59 16.80
N VAL A 137 2.83 11.13 16.08
CA VAL A 137 3.46 10.49 14.92
C VAL A 137 4.98 10.48 15.01
N GLY A 138 5.62 9.69 14.16
CA GLY A 138 7.06 9.67 13.94
C GLY A 138 7.39 8.96 12.62
N ASP A 139 8.66 8.68 12.36
CA ASP A 139 9.09 7.97 11.15
C ASP A 139 8.46 6.59 11.05
N GLY A 140 7.47 6.48 10.17
CA GLY A 140 6.69 5.28 9.96
C GLY A 140 5.78 4.92 11.16
N ASP A 141 5.59 5.78 12.15
CA ASP A 141 4.78 5.52 13.34
C ASP A 141 3.48 6.33 13.35
N GLY A 142 2.37 5.65 13.59
CA GLY A 142 1.03 6.22 13.71
C GLY A 142 0.28 5.68 14.93
N LYS A 143 -0.96 6.12 15.10
CA LYS A 143 -1.85 5.67 16.18
C LYS A 143 -3.14 5.12 15.60
N ILE A 144 -3.69 4.15 16.32
CA ILE A 144 -4.97 3.53 16.03
C ILE A 144 -5.82 3.58 17.29
N ASP A 145 -7.11 3.85 17.15
CA ASP A 145 -8.02 3.85 18.28
C ASP A 145 -8.05 2.47 18.95
N ALA A 146 -8.09 2.44 20.28
CA ALA A 146 -8.05 1.20 21.05
C ALA A 146 -9.19 0.24 20.71
N ALA A 147 -10.40 0.75 20.41
CA ALA A 147 -11.53 -0.09 20.03
C ALA A 147 -11.36 -0.65 18.62
N LEU A 148 -10.90 0.17 17.67
CA LEU A 148 -10.60 -0.30 16.31
C LEU A 148 -9.50 -1.36 16.33
N HIS A 149 -8.41 -1.11 17.08
CA HIS A 149 -7.32 -2.06 17.29
C HIS A 149 -7.80 -3.41 17.82
N GLN A 150 -8.65 -3.40 18.86
CA GLN A 150 -9.24 -4.61 19.41
C GLN A 150 -10.14 -5.33 18.38
N SER A 151 -10.92 -4.58 17.60
CA SER A 151 -11.80 -5.15 16.56
C SER A 151 -11.05 -5.87 15.44
N LEU A 152 -9.75 -5.59 15.28
CA LEU A 152 -8.87 -6.28 14.33
C LEU A 152 -8.31 -7.60 14.88
N GLY A 153 -8.63 -7.94 16.14
CA GLY A 153 -8.16 -9.16 16.81
C GLY A 153 -6.71 -9.07 17.29
N ASN A 154 -6.17 -7.86 17.40
CA ASN A 154 -4.80 -7.65 17.88
C ASN A 154 -4.70 -7.86 19.40
N GLU A 155 -3.50 -8.20 19.86
CA GLU A 155 -3.19 -8.30 21.30
C GLU A 155 -3.27 -6.93 21.97
N GLN A 156 -4.03 -6.83 23.07
CA GLN A 156 -4.29 -5.58 23.76
C GLN A 156 -3.02 -4.76 24.03
N ALA A 157 -3.08 -3.46 23.77
CA ALA A 157 -1.99 -2.51 23.99
C ALA A 157 -0.68 -2.82 23.21
N THR A 158 -0.71 -3.71 22.22
CA THR A 158 0.47 -4.11 21.46
C THR A 158 0.52 -3.41 20.10
N PRO A 159 1.59 -2.67 19.78
CA PRO A 159 1.80 -2.12 18.44
C PRO A 159 1.97 -3.22 17.39
N PHE A 160 1.60 -2.95 16.15
CA PHE A 160 1.77 -3.89 15.05
C PHE A 160 2.28 -3.20 13.78
N GLN A 161 3.10 -3.91 13.01
CA GLN A 161 3.51 -3.46 11.68
C GLN A 161 2.35 -3.63 10.70
N THR A 162 2.11 -2.60 9.89
CA THR A 162 1.02 -2.55 8.93
C THR A 162 1.50 -2.18 7.54
N ARG A 163 0.78 -2.72 6.56
CA ARG A 163 0.72 -2.24 5.17
C ARG A 163 -0.76 -1.98 4.92
N PHE A 164 -1.10 -0.79 4.45
CA PHE A 164 -2.49 -0.43 4.21
C PHE A 164 -2.67 0.22 2.85
N GLY A 165 -3.88 0.11 2.32
CA GLY A 165 -4.28 0.70 1.06
C GLY A 165 -5.53 1.55 1.25
N ILE A 166 -5.62 2.65 0.52
CA ILE A 166 -6.78 3.53 0.50
C ILE A 166 -7.19 3.68 -0.96
N LYS A 167 -8.41 3.27 -1.32
CA LYS A 167 -8.96 3.47 -2.67
C LYS A 167 -9.72 4.78 -2.81
N GLU A 168 -10.42 5.17 -1.75
CA GLU A 168 -11.32 6.31 -1.75
C GLU A 168 -11.17 7.08 -0.45
N ARG A 169 -11.18 8.41 -0.53
CA ARG A 169 -11.15 9.29 0.64
C ARG A 169 -11.87 10.61 0.37
N GLY A 170 -12.56 11.14 1.37
CA GLY A 170 -13.05 12.52 1.37
C GLY A 170 -12.08 13.43 2.11
N ALA A 171 -12.00 14.70 1.69
CA ALA A 171 -11.32 15.73 2.49
C ALA A 171 -12.26 16.18 3.62
N GLY A 172 -11.74 16.36 4.83
CA GLY A 172 -12.57 16.75 5.98
C GLY A 172 -13.54 15.66 6.46
N LEU A 173 -14.48 16.04 7.31
CA LEU A 173 -15.45 15.11 7.94
C LEU A 173 -16.87 15.20 7.37
N ASP A 174 -17.11 16.05 6.36
CA ASP A 174 -18.39 16.11 5.67
C ASP A 174 -18.49 14.98 4.64
N ILE A 175 -19.49 14.12 4.81
CA ILE A 175 -19.73 12.96 3.94
C ILE A 175 -20.17 13.36 2.52
N ASN A 176 -20.58 14.60 2.31
CA ASN A 176 -20.97 15.12 1.00
C ASN A 176 -19.79 15.71 0.21
N ASN A 177 -18.59 15.76 0.80
CA ASN A 177 -17.42 16.25 0.09
C ASN A 177 -17.03 15.31 -1.05
N ASP A 178 -16.38 15.89 -2.05
CA ASP A 178 -15.91 15.14 -3.21
C ASP A 178 -14.98 13.99 -2.80
N ILE A 179 -15.26 12.81 -3.33
CA ILE A 179 -14.46 11.62 -3.09
C ILE A 179 -13.24 11.65 -4.01
N ASN A 180 -12.06 11.75 -3.42
CA ASN A 180 -10.79 11.50 -4.09
C ASN A 180 -10.64 9.98 -4.29
N LYS A 181 -10.54 9.56 -5.56
CA LYS A 181 -10.39 8.16 -6.00
C LYS A 181 -8.95 7.79 -6.39
N THR A 182 -8.00 8.66 -6.09
CA THR A 182 -6.57 8.39 -6.24
C THR A 182 -6.17 7.37 -5.18
N TRP A 183 -5.68 6.20 -5.63
CA TRP A 183 -5.28 5.15 -4.71
C TRP A 183 -3.96 5.49 -4.02
N GLN A 184 -3.89 5.14 -2.74
CA GLN A 184 -2.76 5.43 -1.89
C GLN A 184 -2.29 4.17 -1.19
N LEU A 185 -0.97 3.98 -1.18
CA LEU A 185 -0.28 2.95 -0.43
C LEU A 185 0.30 3.54 0.86
N GLY A 186 0.20 2.79 1.95
CA GLY A 186 0.84 3.12 3.21
C GLY A 186 1.58 1.95 3.86
N LYS A 187 2.59 2.27 4.66
CA LYS A 187 3.38 1.32 5.45
C LYS A 187 3.82 1.97 6.75
N GLY A 188 3.78 1.23 7.84
CA GLY A 188 4.39 1.67 9.09
C GLY A 188 4.04 0.78 10.27
N THR A 189 3.96 1.38 11.44
CA THR A 189 3.53 0.77 12.69
C THR A 189 2.33 1.55 13.22
N PHE A 190 1.36 0.85 13.79
CA PHE A 190 0.30 1.48 14.57
C PHE A 190 0.40 1.06 16.02
N ALA A 191 0.49 2.05 16.90
CA ALA A 191 0.39 1.86 18.34
C ALA A 191 -1.04 2.21 18.82
N PRO A 192 -1.70 1.34 19.61
CA PRO A 192 -3.03 1.64 20.14
C PRO A 192 -3.01 2.82 21.12
N ARG A 193 -4.00 3.70 21.00
CA ARG A 193 -4.21 4.85 21.90
C ARG A 193 -5.70 5.16 22.00
N ASP A 194 -6.13 5.75 23.11
CA ASP A 194 -7.45 6.39 23.15
C ASP A 194 -7.42 7.65 22.27
N LEU A 195 -8.06 7.58 21.12
CA LEU A 195 -8.14 8.67 20.16
C LEU A 195 -9.45 9.46 20.26
N SER A 196 -10.33 9.12 21.23
CA SER A 196 -11.60 9.83 21.43
C SER A 196 -11.41 11.32 21.74
N GLN A 197 -10.25 11.68 22.31
CA GLN A 197 -9.89 13.06 22.70
C GLN A 197 -8.98 13.77 21.68
N VAL A 198 -8.61 13.12 20.57
CA VAL A 198 -7.83 13.76 19.51
C VAL A 198 -8.83 14.47 18.60
N GLY A 199 -8.86 15.82 18.64
CA GLY A 199 -9.86 16.61 17.93
C GLY A 199 -11.29 16.22 18.30
N ASN A 200 -12.09 15.79 17.32
CA ASN A 200 -13.47 15.29 17.50
C ASN A 200 -13.56 13.74 17.49
N GLY A 201 -12.47 13.07 17.81
CA GLY A 201 -12.31 11.62 17.71
C GLY A 201 -11.84 11.20 16.32
N TYR A 202 -10.77 10.42 16.26
CA TYR A 202 -10.26 9.80 15.04
C TYR A 202 -10.08 8.31 15.25
N ASP A 203 -10.15 7.54 14.18
CA ASP A 203 -9.92 6.11 14.21
C ASP A 203 -8.44 5.78 13.95
N LEU A 204 -7.77 6.64 13.16
CA LEU A 204 -6.35 6.58 12.87
C LEU A 204 -5.73 7.98 12.94
N VAL A 205 -4.48 8.05 13.43
CA VAL A 205 -3.57 9.19 13.21
C VAL A 205 -2.37 8.65 12.46
N ILE A 206 -2.12 9.15 11.25
CA ILE A 206 -1.03 8.67 10.39
C ILE A 206 -0.08 9.80 10.04
N SER A 207 1.21 9.47 9.89
CA SER A 207 2.19 10.43 9.41
C SER A 207 2.19 10.49 7.88
N THR A 208 2.52 11.65 7.31
CA THR A 208 2.76 11.80 5.86
C THR A 208 3.83 10.83 5.36
N GLU A 209 4.82 10.50 6.19
CA GLU A 209 5.87 9.53 5.84
C GLU A 209 5.36 8.09 5.76
N GLN A 210 4.24 7.75 6.41
CA GLN A 210 3.65 6.41 6.23
C GLN A 210 3.10 6.22 4.81
N LEU A 211 2.76 7.31 4.11
CA LEU A 211 2.18 7.29 2.78
C LEU A 211 3.29 7.26 1.72
N LYS A 212 3.21 6.29 0.80
CA LYS A 212 4.29 5.97 -0.13
C LYS A 212 3.92 6.23 -1.58
N GLY A 213 4.90 6.71 -2.33
CA GLY A 213 4.89 6.71 -3.78
C GLY A 213 4.02 7.77 -4.45
N ARG A 214 3.67 8.84 -3.73
CA ARG A 214 3.10 10.07 -4.30
C ARG A 214 3.82 11.27 -3.69
N THR A 215 4.14 12.26 -4.52
CA THR A 215 4.96 13.43 -4.17
C THR A 215 4.22 14.76 -4.26
N GLY A 216 3.06 14.80 -4.94
CA GLY A 216 2.39 16.05 -5.32
C GLY A 216 0.96 16.24 -4.84
N GLU A 217 0.42 15.39 -3.95
CA GLU A 217 -0.90 15.65 -3.39
C GLU A 217 -0.77 16.56 -2.16
N GLU A 218 -1.13 17.83 -2.32
CA GLU A 218 -1.50 18.70 -1.20
C GLU A 218 -2.65 18.00 -0.46
N TRP A 219 -2.38 17.53 0.75
CA TRP A 219 -3.41 17.08 1.67
C TRP A 219 -4.23 18.32 2.02
N GLY A 220 -5.33 18.50 1.27
CA GLY A 220 -6.11 19.73 1.25
C GLY A 220 -6.18 20.36 2.62
N SER A 221 -5.62 21.57 2.73
CA SER A 221 -5.69 22.40 3.91
C SER A 221 -7.15 22.50 4.31
N GLY A 222 -7.54 21.81 5.38
CA GLY A 222 -8.91 21.82 5.88
C GLY A 222 -9.34 23.27 6.09
N ARG A 223 -10.22 23.76 5.22
CA ARG A 223 -11.01 24.96 5.40
C ARG A 223 -12.44 24.64 5.05
#